data_AF-A0A8T4WV03-F1
#
_entry.id   AF-A0A8T4WV03-F1
#
_cell.length_a   1.000
_cell.length_b   1.000
_cell.length_c   1.000
_cell.angle_alpha   90.00
_cell.angle_beta   90.00
_cell.angle_gamma   90.00
#
_symmetry.space_group_name_H-M   'P 1'
#
loop_
_entity.id
_entity.type
_entity.pdbx_description
1 polymer ?
#
loop_
_entity_poly.entity_id
_entity_poly.type
_entity_poly.pdbx_seq_one_letter_code
_entity_poly.pdbx_strand_id
1 'polypeptide(L)'
;MNGYLQELEDCELCEWRCGVNRLEGEKGVCMLGRPKVASTTLHPAPPQSYTVFMAGCNYRCLNCQNWTIAHHPEQDPSIRGYVDPKVLAEEAVNKIKSKRGKAIGADRIFFSGGSPIPSLPYIEKVVEEARKLDTDIKVNYDTNGYLTETSLRRVLGFTTSITFDIKAYRDEVHRALTGAPVQPVLRNARYVAKNAKEKLWEFRFLLIPKINEKDVEPLAKFLVEIDEDLPLNFLAFRPNFVLEEHKGATRAMMERAVKTAKKAGLKDVSWSGRTGISGKIPKKMLEKYEKKGAKLGGMIAKKNGCVTHPRDCGNCSEYASCSIKRYRPTSRT
;
A
#
# COMPACT_ATOMS: atom_id res chain seq x y z
N MET A 1 23.27 13.99 -16.45
CA MET A 1 22.25 13.08 -15.85
C MET A 1 20.89 13.73 -16.01
N ASN A 2 19.86 13.00 -16.45
CA ASN A 2 18.50 13.54 -16.50
C ASN A 2 18.07 13.90 -15.07
N GLY A 3 17.91 15.21 -14.80
CA GLY A 3 17.81 15.76 -13.44
C GLY A 3 16.56 15.37 -12.64
N TYR A 4 15.58 14.69 -13.23
CA TYR A 4 14.32 14.37 -12.53
C TYR A 4 14.48 13.37 -11.36
N LEU A 5 15.61 12.66 -11.26
CA LEU A 5 15.91 11.80 -10.11
C LEU A 5 16.79 12.46 -9.04
N GLN A 6 17.19 13.73 -9.21
CA GLN A 6 18.16 14.39 -8.32
C GLN A 6 17.71 14.42 -6.85
N GLU A 7 16.41 14.54 -6.58
CA GLU A 7 15.88 14.49 -5.21
C GLU A 7 16.08 13.13 -4.50
N LEU A 8 16.54 12.10 -5.22
CA LEU A 8 16.93 10.83 -4.61
C LEU A 8 18.33 10.87 -3.98
N GLU A 9 19.07 11.97 -4.14
CA GLU A 9 20.35 12.24 -3.45
C GLU A 9 20.15 12.60 -1.97
N ASP A 10 18.99 13.16 -1.61
CA ASP A 10 18.56 13.45 -0.24
C ASP A 10 17.08 13.07 -0.07
N CYS A 11 16.81 11.77 0.07
CA CYS A 11 15.46 11.24 -0.12
C CYS A 11 14.50 11.49 1.06
N GLU A 12 13.56 12.42 0.87
CA GLU A 12 12.46 12.73 1.81
C GLU A 12 11.05 12.36 1.31
N LEU A 13 10.91 11.48 0.32
CA LEU A 13 9.60 11.18 -0.31
C LEU A 13 8.54 10.59 0.63
N CYS A 14 8.96 10.03 1.76
CA CYS A 14 8.05 9.47 2.74
C CYS A 14 8.41 9.85 4.17
N GLU A 15 7.52 9.56 5.11
CA GLU A 15 7.64 9.98 6.52
C GLU A 15 8.70 9.21 7.30
N TRP A 16 9.51 8.40 6.61
CA TRP A 16 10.78 7.95 7.15
C TRP A 16 11.86 9.01 7.07
N ARG A 17 11.78 9.95 6.11
CA ARG A 17 12.71 11.07 5.92
C ARG A 17 14.17 10.65 6.11
N CYS A 18 14.54 9.56 5.41
CA CYS A 18 15.81 8.89 5.67
C CYS A 18 17.03 9.75 5.30
N GLY A 19 16.87 10.75 4.43
CA GLY A 19 17.96 11.62 3.97
C GLY A 19 19.08 10.89 3.23
N VAL A 20 18.83 9.67 2.77
CA VAL A 20 19.85 8.83 2.14
C VAL A 20 20.07 9.20 0.68
N ASN A 21 21.30 9.09 0.23
CA ASN A 21 21.66 9.18 -1.17
C ASN A 21 21.46 7.85 -1.88
N ARG A 22 20.27 7.66 -2.43
CA ARG A 22 19.89 6.42 -3.13
C ARG A 22 20.63 6.23 -4.44
N LEU A 23 21.16 7.31 -5.03
CA LEU A 23 21.89 7.27 -6.29
C LEU A 23 23.34 6.78 -6.10
N GLU A 24 23.93 7.04 -4.94
CA GLU A 24 25.24 6.53 -4.51
C GLU A 24 25.15 5.17 -3.77
N GLY A 25 23.96 4.58 -3.75
CA GLY A 25 23.74 3.22 -3.26
C GLY A 25 23.32 3.12 -1.79
N GLU A 26 23.24 4.23 -1.06
CA GLU A 26 22.72 4.25 0.32
C GLU A 26 21.27 3.74 0.38
N LYS A 27 20.89 3.18 1.53
CA LYS A 27 19.62 2.47 1.71
C LYS A 27 18.84 3.04 2.88
N GLY A 28 17.68 3.62 2.56
CA GLY A 28 16.65 3.95 3.54
C GLY A 28 15.75 2.74 3.83
N VAL A 29 14.64 2.98 4.53
CA VAL A 29 13.68 1.93 4.89
C VAL A 29 13.09 1.21 3.66
N CYS A 30 12.97 1.86 2.51
CA CYS A 30 12.47 1.18 1.31
C CYS A 30 13.47 0.17 0.71
N MET A 31 14.77 0.28 1.03
CA MET A 31 15.90 -0.51 0.48
C MET A 31 16.16 -0.30 -1.02
N LEU A 32 15.54 0.71 -1.63
CA LEU A 32 15.66 0.98 -3.05
C LEU A 32 16.76 1.99 -3.35
N GLY A 33 17.54 1.70 -4.40
CA GLY A 33 18.31 2.72 -5.10
C GLY A 33 17.41 3.43 -6.11
N ARG A 34 17.68 3.21 -7.41
CA ARG A 34 16.82 3.71 -8.50
C ARG A 34 15.44 3.05 -8.56
N PRO A 35 14.43 3.74 -9.12
CA PRO A 35 13.10 3.18 -9.39
C PRO A 35 13.16 1.90 -10.22
N LYS A 36 12.26 0.97 -9.92
CA LYS A 36 12.15 -0.31 -10.64
C LYS A 36 10.69 -0.65 -10.90
N VAL A 37 10.39 -1.00 -12.15
CA VAL A 37 9.14 -1.62 -12.56
C VAL A 37 9.25 -3.11 -12.30
N ALA A 38 8.29 -3.67 -11.57
CA ALA A 38 8.18 -5.10 -11.38
C ALA A 38 7.56 -5.75 -12.63
N SER A 39 6.36 -5.32 -12.99
CA SER A 39 5.59 -5.81 -14.11
C SER A 39 4.58 -4.78 -14.57
N THR A 40 4.00 -5.01 -15.75
CA THR A 40 2.92 -4.20 -16.30
C THR A 40 1.84 -5.10 -16.88
N THR A 41 0.58 -4.67 -16.82
CA THR A 41 -0.53 -5.44 -17.40
C THR A 41 -1.76 -4.60 -17.67
N LEU A 42 -2.58 -5.02 -18.63
CA LEU A 42 -3.97 -4.56 -18.73
C LEU A 42 -4.79 -5.25 -17.65
N HIS A 43 -5.29 -4.46 -16.70
CA HIS A 43 -5.97 -4.94 -15.50
C HIS A 43 -7.48 -4.66 -15.60
N PRO A 44 -8.33 -5.70 -15.64
CA PRO A 44 -9.77 -5.54 -15.82
C PRO A 44 -10.54 -5.24 -14.52
N ALA A 45 -9.88 -5.20 -13.35
CA ALA A 45 -10.55 -4.83 -12.12
C ALA A 45 -10.74 -3.30 -12.04
N PRO A 46 -11.83 -2.80 -11.44
CA PRO A 46 -12.05 -1.37 -11.30
C PRO A 46 -10.98 -0.66 -10.45
N PRO A 47 -10.56 0.56 -10.85
CA PRO A 47 -10.76 1.15 -12.17
C PRO A 47 -9.93 0.41 -13.23
N GLN A 48 -10.58 0.00 -14.32
CA GLN A 48 -9.91 -0.71 -15.41
C GLN A 48 -8.80 0.15 -15.99
N SER A 49 -7.63 -0.46 -16.17
CA SER A 49 -6.41 0.32 -16.37
C SER A 49 -5.32 -0.48 -17.05
N TYR A 50 -4.30 0.24 -17.48
CA TYR A 50 -2.97 -0.34 -17.63
C TYR A 50 -2.19 -0.12 -16.32
N THR A 51 -2.02 -1.19 -15.56
CA THR A 51 -1.38 -1.14 -14.24
C THR A 51 0.13 -1.34 -14.37
N VAL A 52 0.88 -0.42 -13.75
CA VAL A 52 2.33 -0.50 -13.54
C VAL A 52 2.58 -0.85 -12.09
N PHE A 53 3.10 -2.06 -11.85
CA PHE A 53 3.48 -2.49 -10.51
C PHE A 53 4.93 -2.09 -10.25
N MET A 54 5.15 -1.19 -9.29
CA MET A 54 6.47 -0.76 -8.84
C MET A 54 7.06 -1.76 -7.84
N ALA A 55 8.36 -2.01 -7.95
CA ALA A 55 9.08 -2.84 -6.99
C ALA A 55 9.55 -2.02 -5.78
N GLY A 56 9.52 -2.67 -4.62
CA GLY A 56 9.85 -2.13 -3.30
C GLY A 56 8.72 -1.35 -2.65
N CYS A 57 8.81 -1.20 -1.33
CA CYS A 57 7.81 -0.55 -0.51
C CYS A 57 8.48 0.09 0.70
N ASN A 58 7.92 1.17 1.20
CA ASN A 58 8.34 1.82 2.45
C ASN A 58 7.70 1.19 3.70
N TYR A 59 6.96 0.09 3.59
CA TYR A 59 6.41 -0.71 4.71
C TYR A 59 6.97 -2.12 4.76
N ARG A 60 6.78 -2.82 5.89
CA ARG A 60 7.03 -4.24 6.09
C ARG A 60 5.80 -4.96 6.66
N CYS A 61 4.71 -4.95 5.89
CA CYS A 61 3.43 -5.54 6.24
C CYS A 61 3.53 -7.06 6.50
N LEU A 62 2.98 -7.57 7.61
CA LEU A 62 2.90 -9.02 7.88
C LEU A 62 1.97 -9.77 6.90
N ASN A 63 1.01 -9.05 6.32
CA ASN A 63 -0.02 -9.51 5.38
C ASN A 63 0.29 -9.13 3.91
N CYS A 64 1.54 -8.83 3.56
CA CYS A 64 1.85 -8.26 2.25
C CYS A 64 1.43 -9.21 1.11
N GLN A 65 0.48 -8.78 0.27
CA GLN A 65 0.01 -9.60 -0.84
C GLN A 65 1.00 -9.65 -2.00
N ASN A 66 1.72 -8.55 -2.20
CA ASN A 66 2.75 -8.37 -3.21
C ASN A 66 4.14 -8.58 -2.61
N TRP A 67 4.30 -9.45 -1.61
CA TRP A 67 5.54 -9.57 -0.83
C TRP A 67 6.78 -9.82 -1.70
N THR A 68 6.63 -10.57 -2.80
CA THR A 68 7.70 -10.84 -3.76
C THR A 68 8.29 -9.57 -4.33
N ILE A 69 7.46 -8.60 -4.73
CA ILE A 69 7.92 -7.35 -5.34
C ILE A 69 8.08 -6.22 -4.31
N ALA A 70 7.28 -6.21 -3.23
CA ALA A 70 7.27 -5.16 -2.22
C ALA A 70 8.48 -5.21 -1.28
N HIS A 71 9.07 -6.39 -1.10
CA HIS A 71 10.29 -6.60 -0.32
C HIS A 71 11.53 -6.80 -1.20
N HIS A 72 11.52 -6.24 -2.41
CA HIS A 72 12.72 -6.07 -3.23
C HIS A 72 13.74 -5.16 -2.49
N PRO A 73 15.06 -5.47 -2.51
CA PRO A 73 15.73 -6.57 -3.21
C PRO A 73 15.86 -7.87 -2.42
N GLU A 74 15.35 -7.95 -1.20
CA GLU A 74 15.55 -9.13 -0.34
C GLU A 74 14.76 -10.37 -0.79
N GLN A 75 13.76 -10.16 -1.66
CA GLN A 75 13.07 -11.22 -2.37
C GLN A 75 13.64 -11.40 -3.78
N ASP A 76 13.40 -12.57 -4.36
CA ASP A 76 13.88 -12.95 -5.69
C ASP A 76 12.72 -13.02 -6.72
N PRO A 77 12.05 -11.89 -7.03
CA PRO A 77 11.16 -11.84 -8.18
C PRO A 77 11.95 -11.55 -9.47
N SER A 78 11.62 -12.25 -10.54
CA SER A 78 11.90 -11.74 -11.89
C SER A 78 11.12 -10.43 -12.09
N ILE A 79 11.84 -9.31 -12.16
CA ILE A 79 11.28 -7.96 -12.37
C ILE A 79 11.87 -7.33 -13.63
N ARG A 80 11.12 -6.41 -14.26
CA ARG A 80 11.60 -5.65 -15.42
C ARG A 80 12.80 -4.76 -15.11
N GLY A 81 12.92 -4.26 -13.88
CA GLY A 81 13.99 -3.36 -13.49
C GLY A 81 13.72 -1.91 -13.91
N TYR A 82 14.76 -1.16 -14.24
CA TYR A 82 14.60 0.22 -14.70
C TYR A 82 14.11 0.23 -16.15
N VAL A 83 13.03 0.96 -16.42
CA VAL A 83 12.48 1.17 -17.77
C VAL A 83 12.53 2.66 -18.03
N ASP A 84 13.02 3.10 -19.19
CA ASP A 84 13.02 4.52 -19.53
C ASP A 84 11.59 5.12 -19.45
N PRO A 85 11.39 6.31 -18.86
CA PRO A 85 10.05 6.89 -18.71
C PRO A 85 9.28 7.05 -20.01
N LYS A 86 9.97 7.41 -21.10
CA LYS A 86 9.34 7.59 -22.42
C LYS A 86 8.86 6.24 -22.96
N VAL A 87 9.68 5.21 -22.84
CA VAL A 87 9.33 3.85 -23.26
C VAL A 87 8.12 3.33 -22.47
N LEU A 88 8.10 3.53 -21.15
CA LEU A 88 6.97 3.08 -20.33
C LEU A 88 5.68 3.87 -20.65
N ALA A 89 5.79 5.18 -20.91
CA ALA A 89 4.68 6.01 -21.32
C ALA A 89 4.09 5.57 -22.67
N GLU A 90 4.94 5.34 -23.68
CA GLU A 90 4.54 4.81 -24.99
C GLU A 90 3.87 3.45 -24.87
N GLU A 91 4.45 2.54 -24.07
CA GLU A 91 3.86 1.22 -23.79
C GLU A 91 2.45 1.37 -23.18
N ALA A 92 2.30 2.21 -22.17
CA ALA A 92 1.04 2.41 -21.47
C ALA A 92 -0.05 2.97 -22.39
N VAL A 93 0.23 4.06 -23.09
CA VAL A 93 -0.73 4.71 -24.00
C VAL A 93 -1.13 3.75 -25.14
N ASN A 94 -0.18 3.03 -25.72
CA ASN A 94 -0.47 2.06 -26.78
C ASN A 94 -1.33 0.90 -26.28
N LYS A 95 -1.07 0.37 -25.07
CA LYS A 95 -1.86 -0.73 -24.50
C LYS A 95 -3.28 -0.28 -24.16
N ILE A 96 -3.44 0.92 -23.61
CA ILE A 96 -4.76 1.53 -23.32
C ILE A 96 -5.56 1.70 -24.62
N LYS A 97 -4.94 2.25 -25.68
CA LYS A 97 -5.59 2.48 -26.99
C LYS A 97 -5.80 1.21 -27.83
N SER A 98 -5.17 0.09 -27.46
CA SER A 98 -5.31 -1.18 -28.17
C SER A 98 -6.75 -1.71 -28.15
N LYS A 99 -7.08 -2.62 -29.08
CA LYS A 99 -8.40 -3.30 -29.10
C LYS A 99 -8.75 -3.93 -27.74
N ARG A 100 -7.78 -4.56 -27.08
CA ARG A 100 -7.96 -5.19 -25.75
C ARG A 100 -8.16 -4.14 -24.65
N GLY A 101 -7.39 -3.05 -24.67
CA GLY A 101 -7.52 -1.96 -23.70
C GLY A 101 -8.91 -1.33 -23.76
N LYS A 102 -9.37 -1.00 -24.97
CA LYS A 102 -10.73 -0.51 -25.23
C LYS A 102 -11.80 -1.52 -24.79
N ALA A 103 -11.62 -2.80 -25.09
CA ALA A 103 -12.60 -3.85 -24.73
C ALA A 103 -12.80 -4.02 -23.22
N ILE A 104 -11.77 -3.78 -22.40
CA ILE A 104 -11.91 -3.82 -20.94
C ILE A 104 -12.27 -2.46 -20.33
N GLY A 105 -12.40 -1.40 -21.14
CA GLY A 105 -12.64 -0.04 -20.66
C GLY A 105 -11.43 0.59 -19.94
N ALA A 106 -10.20 0.16 -20.26
CA ALA A 106 -9.01 0.79 -19.70
C ALA A 106 -8.90 2.23 -20.22
N ASP A 107 -8.85 3.20 -19.30
CA ASP A 107 -8.77 4.64 -19.62
C ASP A 107 -7.63 5.37 -18.91
N ARG A 108 -6.85 4.64 -18.10
CA ARG A 108 -5.83 5.24 -17.22
C ARG A 108 -4.59 4.38 -17.04
N ILE A 109 -3.50 5.04 -16.68
CA ILE A 109 -2.32 4.41 -16.09
C ILE A 109 -2.56 4.27 -14.59
N PHE A 110 -2.32 3.08 -14.03
CA PHE A 110 -2.52 2.81 -12.60
C PHE A 110 -1.19 2.42 -11.96
N PHE A 111 -0.64 3.26 -11.09
CA PHE A 111 0.61 2.97 -10.38
C PHE A 111 0.33 2.29 -9.05
N SER A 112 0.82 1.05 -8.87
CA SER A 112 0.65 0.21 -7.68
C SER A 112 1.91 -0.64 -7.44
N GLY A 113 1.79 -1.86 -6.88
CA GLY A 113 2.89 -2.80 -6.66
C GLY A 113 3.21 -2.97 -5.19
N GLY A 114 4.45 -2.63 -4.81
CA GLY A 114 4.80 -2.47 -3.40
C GLY A 114 4.24 -1.17 -2.85
N SER A 115 4.98 -0.08 -3.00
CA SER A 115 4.45 1.27 -2.88
C SER A 115 5.01 2.08 -4.05
N PRO A 116 4.19 2.87 -4.75
CA PRO A 116 4.69 3.76 -5.79
C PRO A 116 5.50 4.95 -5.23
N ILE A 117 5.37 5.27 -3.94
CA ILE A 117 5.98 6.47 -3.30
C ILE A 117 7.49 6.55 -3.49
N PRO A 118 8.29 5.49 -3.26
CA PRO A 118 9.74 5.55 -3.46
C PRO A 118 10.16 5.83 -4.92
N SER A 119 9.22 5.75 -5.87
CA SER A 119 9.45 6.00 -7.29
C SER A 119 8.72 7.26 -7.79
N LEU A 120 8.25 8.13 -6.89
CA LEU A 120 7.47 9.33 -7.22
C LEU A 120 8.08 10.19 -8.36
N PRO A 121 9.35 10.64 -8.30
CA PRO A 121 9.92 11.46 -9.38
C PRO A 121 9.94 10.75 -10.74
N TYR A 122 10.15 9.44 -10.74
CA TYR A 122 10.08 8.64 -11.96
C TYR A 122 8.66 8.53 -12.48
N ILE A 123 7.67 8.34 -11.60
CA ILE A 123 6.26 8.28 -11.98
C ILE A 123 5.80 9.61 -12.57
N GLU A 124 6.17 10.74 -11.97
CA GLU A 124 5.90 12.07 -12.52
C GLU A 124 6.45 12.20 -13.95
N LYS A 125 7.69 11.74 -14.16
CA LYS A 125 8.30 11.76 -15.49
C LYS A 125 7.58 10.85 -16.49
N VAL A 126 7.15 9.65 -16.09
CA VAL A 126 6.34 8.77 -16.94
C VAL A 126 5.00 9.43 -17.31
N VAL A 127 4.35 10.09 -16.35
CA VAL A 127 3.07 10.79 -16.59
C VAL A 127 3.26 12.00 -17.51
N GLU A 128 4.34 12.76 -17.34
CA GLU A 128 4.71 13.87 -18.24
C GLU A 128 4.89 13.37 -19.68
N GLU A 129 5.65 12.29 -19.88
CA GLU A 129 5.85 11.69 -21.21
C GLU A 129 4.54 11.11 -21.78
N ALA A 130 3.70 10.48 -20.96
CA ALA A 130 2.41 9.96 -21.40
C ALA A 130 1.48 11.08 -21.87
N ARG A 131 1.49 12.23 -21.19
CA ARG A 131 0.69 13.40 -21.55
C ARG A 131 1.15 14.12 -22.82
N LYS A 132 2.40 13.92 -23.25
CA LYS A 132 2.86 14.36 -24.58
C LYS A 132 2.26 13.53 -25.72
N LEU A 133 1.89 12.28 -25.43
CA LEU A 133 1.27 11.35 -26.39
C LEU A 133 -0.26 11.39 -26.34
N ASP A 134 -0.82 11.71 -25.17
CA ASP A 134 -2.25 11.78 -24.91
C ASP A 134 -2.53 12.74 -23.74
N THR A 135 -2.94 13.96 -24.05
CA THR A 135 -3.16 15.02 -23.06
C THR A 135 -4.23 14.67 -22.03
N ASP A 136 -5.17 13.80 -22.38
CA ASP A 136 -6.32 13.43 -21.55
C ASP A 136 -6.09 12.13 -20.76
N ILE A 137 -4.88 11.57 -20.81
CA ILE A 137 -4.57 10.31 -20.13
C ILE A 137 -4.81 10.44 -18.62
N LYS A 138 -5.71 9.61 -18.12
CA LYS A 138 -6.03 9.54 -16.68
C LYS A 138 -4.95 8.78 -15.94
N VAL A 139 -4.80 9.09 -14.66
CA VAL A 139 -3.80 8.47 -13.77
C VAL A 139 -4.44 8.12 -12.43
N ASN A 140 -4.38 6.84 -12.06
CA ASN A 140 -4.66 6.38 -10.71
C ASN A 140 -3.36 6.17 -9.94
N TYR A 141 -3.32 6.62 -8.69
CA TYR A 141 -2.21 6.38 -7.78
C TYR A 141 -2.68 5.60 -6.55
N ASP A 142 -2.16 4.39 -6.37
CA ASP A 142 -2.53 3.47 -5.30
C ASP A 142 -1.50 3.51 -4.18
N THR A 143 -1.87 4.14 -3.07
CA THR A 143 -0.95 4.52 -1.99
C THR A 143 -1.32 3.90 -0.66
N ASN A 144 -0.28 3.61 0.13
CA ASN A 144 -0.42 3.21 1.54
C ASN A 144 -0.54 4.40 2.51
N GLY A 145 -0.56 5.63 1.98
CA GLY A 145 -0.75 6.85 2.75
C GLY A 145 0.45 7.31 3.57
N TYR A 146 1.58 6.59 3.55
CA TYR A 146 2.79 6.94 4.29
C TYR A 146 3.78 7.72 3.43
N LEU A 147 3.43 8.97 3.16
CA LEU A 147 4.21 9.90 2.36
C LEU A 147 4.23 11.26 3.04
N THR A 148 5.23 12.09 2.74
CA THR A 148 5.23 13.46 3.24
C THR A 148 4.06 14.24 2.64
N GLU A 149 3.59 15.27 3.33
CA GLU A 149 2.53 16.12 2.79
C GLU A 149 2.95 16.77 1.45
N THR A 150 4.21 17.16 1.31
CA THR A 150 4.79 17.66 0.05
C THR A 150 4.65 16.63 -1.08
N SER A 151 5.04 15.37 -0.83
CA SER A 151 4.87 14.30 -1.81
C SER A 151 3.39 14.01 -2.11
N LEU A 152 2.49 14.14 -1.12
CA LEU A 152 1.05 13.98 -1.35
C LEU A 152 0.50 15.06 -2.27
N ARG A 153 0.86 16.32 -2.06
CA ARG A 153 0.45 17.44 -2.91
C ARG A 153 0.93 17.25 -4.35
N ARG A 154 2.15 16.74 -4.54
CA ARG A 154 2.68 16.36 -5.85
C ARG A 154 1.86 15.26 -6.52
N VAL A 155 1.59 14.15 -5.80
CA VAL A 155 0.72 13.06 -6.28
C VAL A 155 -0.64 13.61 -6.72
N LEU A 156 -1.26 14.47 -5.91
CA LEU A 156 -2.54 15.10 -6.25
C LEU A 156 -2.45 16.00 -7.48
N GLY A 157 -1.31 16.64 -7.73
CA GLY A 157 -1.10 17.53 -8.87
C GLY A 157 -1.21 16.84 -10.23
N PHE A 158 -0.80 15.57 -10.34
CA PHE A 158 -0.85 14.84 -11.62
C PHE A 158 -1.91 13.74 -11.70
N THR A 159 -2.57 13.38 -10.60
CA THR A 159 -3.55 12.28 -10.59
C THR A 159 -4.97 12.73 -10.92
N THR A 160 -5.70 11.82 -11.58
CA THR A 160 -7.16 11.93 -11.75
C THR A 160 -7.91 11.13 -10.71
N SER A 161 -7.29 10.08 -10.15
CA SER A 161 -7.85 9.32 -9.05
C SER A 161 -6.79 8.78 -8.09
N ILE A 162 -7.18 8.57 -6.84
CA ILE A 162 -6.35 7.98 -5.77
C ILE A 162 -7.10 6.82 -5.16
N THR A 163 -6.39 5.71 -5.03
CA THR A 163 -6.79 4.61 -4.17
C THR A 163 -5.95 4.70 -2.90
N PHE A 164 -6.59 4.78 -1.73
CA PHE A 164 -5.89 5.09 -0.48
C PHE A 164 -6.10 3.98 0.55
N ASP A 165 -5.05 3.27 0.89
CA ASP A 165 -5.10 2.23 1.90
C ASP A 165 -4.85 2.74 3.32
N ILE A 166 -5.75 2.38 4.24
CA ILE A 166 -5.56 2.51 5.69
C ILE A 166 -5.42 1.11 6.25
N LYS A 167 -4.21 0.75 6.71
CA LYS A 167 -3.92 -0.65 7.14
C LYS A 167 -4.44 -0.98 8.55
N ALA A 168 -4.59 0.05 9.38
CA ALA A 168 -5.15 0.03 10.73
C ALA A 168 -5.45 1.47 11.13
N TYR A 169 -6.38 1.67 12.07
CA TYR A 169 -6.68 2.99 12.65
C TYR A 169 -5.88 3.24 13.92
N ARG A 170 -5.73 2.22 14.77
CA ARG A 170 -4.99 2.33 16.03
C ARG A 170 -3.49 2.16 15.80
N ASP A 171 -2.69 3.05 16.37
CA ASP A 171 -1.24 3.12 16.11
C ASP A 171 -0.52 1.82 16.48
N GLU A 172 -0.90 1.20 17.61
CA GLU A 172 -0.29 -0.05 18.04
C GLU A 172 -0.54 -1.18 17.04
N VAL A 173 -1.73 -1.23 16.43
CA VAL A 173 -2.10 -2.24 15.42
C VAL A 173 -1.38 -1.95 14.11
N HIS A 174 -1.33 -0.67 13.73
CA HIS A 174 -0.66 -0.23 12.51
C HIS A 174 0.85 -0.55 12.56
N ARG A 175 1.50 -0.24 13.68
CA ARG A 175 2.91 -0.62 13.92
C ARG A 175 3.09 -2.12 13.87
N ALA A 176 2.28 -2.88 14.61
CA ALA A 176 2.38 -4.35 14.59
C ALA A 176 2.23 -4.95 13.18
N LEU A 177 1.33 -4.43 12.36
CA LEU A 177 1.13 -4.89 10.98
C LEU A 177 2.23 -4.42 10.04
N THR A 178 2.55 -3.12 10.01
CA THR A 178 3.33 -2.49 8.93
C THR A 178 4.77 -2.16 9.32
N GLY A 179 5.04 -1.98 10.61
CA GLY A 179 6.28 -1.42 11.14
C GLY A 179 6.34 0.10 11.18
N ALA A 180 5.26 0.81 10.82
CA ALA A 180 5.21 2.28 10.77
C ALA A 180 4.10 2.83 11.69
N PRO A 181 4.19 4.10 12.15
CA PRO A 181 3.08 4.78 12.81
C PRO A 181 1.91 5.06 11.86
N VAL A 182 0.71 5.15 12.41
CA VAL A 182 -0.52 5.43 11.65
C VAL A 182 -0.73 6.93 11.40
N GLN A 183 -0.17 7.79 12.25
CA GLN A 183 -0.50 9.22 12.27
C GLN A 183 -0.33 9.93 10.92
N PRO A 184 0.77 9.72 10.16
CA PRO A 184 0.89 10.36 8.86
C PRO A 184 -0.13 9.87 7.84
N VAL A 185 -0.55 8.61 7.94
CA VAL A 185 -1.60 8.02 7.09
C VAL A 185 -2.94 8.71 7.35
N LEU A 186 -3.35 8.88 8.62
CA LEU A 186 -4.60 9.56 8.96
C LEU A 186 -4.57 11.05 8.62
N ARG A 187 -3.43 11.72 8.82
CA ARG A 187 -3.22 13.10 8.37
C ARG A 187 -3.47 13.22 6.87
N ASN A 188 -2.84 12.35 6.08
CA ASN A 188 -2.95 12.37 4.62
C ASN A 188 -4.35 11.94 4.13
N ALA A 189 -5.00 10.99 4.80
CA ALA A 189 -6.39 10.61 4.51
C ALA A 189 -7.33 11.80 4.72
N ARG A 190 -7.18 12.54 5.83
CA ARG A 190 -7.93 13.77 6.09
C ARG A 190 -7.64 14.85 5.06
N TYR A 191 -6.37 15.01 4.66
CA TYR A 191 -5.98 15.96 3.63
C TYR A 191 -6.67 15.67 2.29
N VAL A 192 -6.60 14.42 1.81
CA VAL A 192 -7.24 14.01 0.54
C VAL A 192 -8.75 14.20 0.63
N ALA A 193 -9.38 13.73 1.70
CA ALA A 193 -10.83 13.84 1.88
C ALA A 193 -11.33 15.29 1.92
N LYS A 194 -10.56 16.24 2.46
CA LYS A 194 -10.95 17.66 2.51
C LYS A 194 -10.60 18.46 1.27
N ASN A 195 -9.52 18.12 0.57
CA ASN A 195 -8.94 18.98 -0.48
C ASN A 195 -8.98 18.37 -1.89
N ALA A 196 -9.33 17.08 -2.00
CA ALA A 196 -9.31 16.35 -3.26
C ALA A 196 -10.30 15.16 -3.23
N LYS A 197 -11.47 15.36 -2.60
CA LYS A 197 -12.51 14.32 -2.46
C LYS A 197 -12.92 13.74 -3.81
N GLU A 198 -13.00 14.59 -4.83
CA GLU A 198 -13.35 14.23 -6.21
C GLU A 198 -12.33 13.30 -6.88
N LYS A 199 -11.09 13.28 -6.38
CA LYS A 199 -10.04 12.35 -6.84
C LYS A 199 -10.02 11.07 -6.01
N LEU A 200 -10.64 11.01 -4.84
CA LEU A 200 -10.62 9.81 -4.01
C LEU A 200 -11.53 8.75 -4.64
N TRP A 201 -10.92 7.71 -5.21
CA TRP A 201 -11.65 6.55 -5.73
C TRP A 201 -12.27 5.74 -4.59
N GLU A 202 -11.46 5.39 -3.60
CA GLU A 202 -11.90 4.74 -2.36
C GLU A 202 -10.82 4.77 -1.28
N PHE A 203 -11.23 4.80 -0.01
CA PHE A 203 -10.42 4.27 1.07
C PHE A 203 -10.54 2.75 1.13
N ARG A 204 -9.41 2.06 1.28
CA ARG A 204 -9.35 0.60 1.45
C ARG A 204 -8.93 0.23 2.85
N PHE A 205 -9.62 -0.75 3.44
CA PHE A 205 -9.26 -1.31 4.74
C PHE A 205 -9.29 -2.84 4.71
N LEU A 206 -8.12 -3.49 4.75
CA LEU A 206 -8.04 -4.95 4.79
C LEU A 206 -8.38 -5.48 6.19
N LEU A 207 -9.47 -6.23 6.31
CA LEU A 207 -9.98 -6.70 7.59
C LEU A 207 -9.41 -8.07 7.95
N ILE A 208 -8.54 -8.11 8.97
CA ILE A 208 -7.80 -9.31 9.40
C ILE A 208 -8.40 -9.82 10.72
N PRO A 209 -8.90 -11.07 10.78
CA PRO A 209 -9.52 -11.63 11.98
C PRO A 209 -8.60 -11.52 13.20
N LYS A 210 -9.16 -11.06 14.33
CA LYS A 210 -8.51 -10.88 15.64
C LYS A 210 -7.33 -9.92 15.68
N ILE A 211 -7.05 -9.18 14.60
CA ILE A 211 -5.99 -8.16 14.58
C ILE A 211 -6.58 -6.75 14.56
N ASN A 212 -7.34 -6.40 13.54
CA ASN A 212 -7.84 -5.03 13.34
C ASN A 212 -9.37 -4.93 13.29
N GLU A 213 -10.12 -5.95 13.71
CA GLU A 213 -11.60 -5.91 13.77
C GLU A 213 -12.12 -4.74 14.61
N LYS A 214 -11.42 -4.40 15.70
CA LYS A 214 -11.80 -3.29 16.59
C LYS A 214 -11.48 -1.91 16.02
N ASP A 215 -10.83 -1.82 14.86
CA ASP A 215 -10.56 -0.54 14.18
C ASP A 215 -11.74 -0.07 13.34
N VAL A 216 -12.71 -0.95 13.03
CA VAL A 216 -13.81 -0.65 12.10
C VAL A 216 -14.63 0.55 12.56
N GLU A 217 -15.15 0.52 13.80
CA GLU A 217 -15.96 1.62 14.32
C GLU A 217 -15.17 2.94 14.45
N PRO A 218 -13.97 2.99 15.06
CA PRO A 218 -13.25 4.25 15.18
C PRO A 218 -12.74 4.79 13.83
N LEU A 219 -12.40 3.92 12.87
CA LEU A 219 -12.11 4.36 11.50
C LEU A 219 -13.34 5.00 10.85
N ALA A 220 -14.50 4.36 10.96
CA ALA A 220 -15.73 4.89 10.38
C ALA A 220 -16.10 6.25 11.01
N LYS A 221 -15.99 6.39 12.34
CA LYS A 221 -16.19 7.67 13.04
C LYS A 221 -15.22 8.74 12.55
N PHE A 222 -13.93 8.41 12.40
CA PHE A 222 -12.94 9.33 11.84
C PHE A 222 -13.29 9.82 10.43
N LEU A 223 -13.80 8.93 9.57
CA LEU A 223 -14.23 9.32 8.23
C LEU A 223 -15.50 10.18 8.26
N VAL A 224 -16.50 9.82 9.07
CA VAL A 224 -17.74 10.60 9.25
C VAL A 224 -17.47 12.00 9.80
N GLU A 225 -16.50 12.15 10.72
CA GLU A 225 -16.04 13.47 11.21
C GLU A 225 -15.46 14.35 10.10
N ILE A 226 -15.04 13.76 8.97
CA ILE A 226 -14.57 14.51 7.81
C ILE A 226 -15.74 14.75 6.86
N ASP A 227 -16.38 13.67 6.40
CA ASP A 227 -17.48 13.67 5.44
C ASP A 227 -18.13 12.26 5.40
N GLU A 228 -19.46 12.20 5.57
CA GLU A 228 -20.22 10.95 5.65
C GLU A 228 -20.41 10.22 4.31
N ASP A 229 -20.12 10.88 3.19
CA ASP A 229 -20.21 10.29 1.84
C ASP A 229 -18.84 9.76 1.36
N LEU A 230 -17.81 9.69 2.23
CA LEU A 230 -16.50 9.17 1.83
C LEU A 230 -16.58 7.66 1.50
N PRO A 231 -16.06 7.23 0.33
CA PRO A 231 -16.07 5.84 -0.06
C PRO A 231 -15.12 5.01 0.81
N LEU A 232 -15.65 3.98 1.48
CA LEU A 232 -14.86 2.98 2.21
C LEU A 232 -15.17 1.56 1.73
N ASN A 233 -14.14 0.87 1.27
CA ASN A 233 -14.22 -0.52 0.86
C ASN A 233 -13.38 -1.41 1.80
N PHE A 234 -14.07 -2.33 2.49
CA PHE A 234 -13.40 -3.34 3.28
C PHE A 234 -12.91 -4.49 2.39
N LEU A 235 -11.62 -4.81 2.47
CA LEU A 235 -11.05 -5.94 1.75
C LEU A 235 -11.02 -7.18 2.66
N ALA A 236 -11.54 -8.30 2.17
CA ALA A 236 -11.48 -9.57 2.89
C ALA A 236 -10.03 -10.09 2.95
N PHE A 237 -9.50 -10.27 4.17
CA PHE A 237 -8.18 -10.83 4.34
C PHE A 237 -8.09 -12.27 3.78
N ARG A 238 -7.16 -12.42 2.85
CA ARG A 238 -6.67 -13.70 2.35
C ARG A 238 -5.31 -13.98 2.99
N PRO A 239 -5.11 -15.16 3.62
CA PRO A 239 -3.82 -15.56 4.19
C PRO A 239 -2.70 -15.43 3.16
N ASN A 240 -1.62 -14.76 3.54
CA ASN A 240 -0.45 -14.55 2.69
C ASN A 240 0.74 -14.09 3.54
N PHE A 241 1.95 -14.23 2.99
CA PHE A 241 3.21 -13.81 3.58
C PHE A 241 3.40 -14.38 5.00
N VAL A 242 3.81 -13.58 5.98
CA VAL A 242 4.00 -14.02 7.37
C VAL A 242 2.69 -14.50 8.01
N LEU A 243 1.54 -14.09 7.47
CA LEU A 243 0.20 -14.51 7.92
C LEU A 243 -0.40 -15.61 7.03
N GLU A 244 0.40 -16.39 6.32
CA GLU A 244 -0.07 -17.47 5.43
C GLU A 244 -0.87 -18.57 6.15
N GLU A 245 -0.58 -18.86 7.42
CA GLU A 245 -1.35 -19.84 8.20
C GLU A 245 -2.55 -19.23 8.93
N HIS A 246 -2.69 -17.90 8.92
CA HIS A 246 -3.73 -17.20 9.66
C HIS A 246 -5.11 -17.48 9.06
N LYS A 247 -6.17 -17.40 9.87
CA LYS A 247 -7.53 -17.58 9.34
C LYS A 247 -7.93 -16.40 8.44
N GLY A 248 -8.52 -16.69 7.29
CA GLY A 248 -9.09 -15.67 6.39
C GLY A 248 -10.33 -14.98 6.97
N ALA A 249 -10.66 -13.82 6.42
CA ALA A 249 -11.89 -13.11 6.79
C ALA A 249 -13.14 -13.94 6.42
N THR A 250 -14.15 -13.97 7.28
CA THR A 250 -15.43 -14.64 6.97
C THR A 250 -16.44 -13.65 6.40
N ARG A 251 -17.39 -14.13 5.60
CA ARG A 251 -18.49 -13.31 5.08
C ARG A 251 -19.22 -12.55 6.19
N ALA A 252 -19.57 -13.25 7.27
CA ALA A 252 -20.22 -12.63 8.43
C ALA A 252 -19.36 -11.53 9.09
N MET A 253 -18.02 -11.64 9.06
CA MET A 253 -17.13 -10.58 9.55
C MET A 253 -17.19 -9.34 8.66
N MET A 254 -17.16 -9.53 7.34
CA MET A 254 -17.25 -8.43 6.37
C MET A 254 -18.60 -7.72 6.43
N GLU A 255 -19.71 -8.48 6.49
CA GLU A 255 -21.06 -7.92 6.63
C GLU A 255 -21.24 -7.15 7.94
N ARG A 256 -20.68 -7.65 9.04
CA ARG A 256 -20.66 -6.91 10.32
C ARG A 256 -19.83 -5.62 10.23
N ALA A 257 -18.72 -5.62 9.49
CA ALA A 257 -17.90 -4.43 9.33
C ALA A 257 -18.65 -3.33 8.58
N VAL A 258 -19.31 -3.67 7.46
CA VAL A 258 -20.18 -2.73 6.73
C VAL A 258 -21.30 -2.22 7.62
N LYS A 259 -22.01 -3.10 8.34
CA LYS A 259 -23.09 -2.70 9.25
C LYS A 259 -22.59 -1.75 10.35
N THR A 260 -21.39 -2.00 10.88
CA THR A 260 -20.78 -1.16 11.94
C THR A 260 -20.42 0.22 11.41
N ALA A 261 -19.79 0.29 10.23
CA ALA A 261 -19.45 1.56 9.61
C ALA A 261 -20.69 2.39 9.23
N LYS A 262 -21.73 1.74 8.67
CA LYS A 262 -23.02 2.40 8.39
C LYS A 262 -23.71 2.89 9.66
N LYS A 263 -23.68 2.11 10.74
CA LYS A 263 -24.22 2.54 12.05
C LYS A 263 -23.45 3.74 12.63
N ALA A 264 -22.17 3.88 12.31
CA ALA A 264 -21.36 5.03 12.71
C ALA A 264 -21.66 6.30 11.87
N GLY A 265 -22.42 6.20 10.78
CA GLY A 265 -22.86 7.31 9.94
C GLY A 265 -22.33 7.29 8.51
N LEU A 266 -21.38 6.40 8.17
CA LEU A 266 -20.77 6.39 6.84
C LEU A 266 -21.72 5.77 5.81
N LYS A 267 -22.00 6.47 4.71
CA LYS A 267 -23.04 6.06 3.73
C LYS A 267 -22.48 5.13 2.65
N ASP A 268 -21.37 5.50 2.04
CA ASP A 268 -20.74 4.74 0.95
C ASP A 268 -19.77 3.69 1.51
N VAL A 269 -20.32 2.55 1.88
CA VAL A 269 -19.55 1.45 2.47
C VAL A 269 -19.85 0.13 1.76
N SER A 270 -18.79 -0.51 1.28
CA SER A 270 -18.83 -1.81 0.63
C SER A 270 -17.76 -2.76 1.15
N TRP A 271 -17.77 -4.00 0.67
CA TRP A 271 -16.67 -4.92 0.88
C TRP A 271 -16.45 -5.81 -0.35
N SER A 272 -15.21 -6.26 -0.54
CA SER A 272 -14.84 -7.15 -1.64
C SER A 272 -13.80 -8.20 -1.23
N GLY A 273 -13.56 -9.16 -2.13
CA GLY A 273 -12.54 -10.20 -1.94
C GLY A 273 -13.09 -11.56 -1.50
N ARG A 274 -12.21 -12.57 -1.51
CA ARG A 274 -12.58 -13.95 -1.17
C ARG A 274 -12.66 -14.13 0.34
N THR A 275 -13.76 -14.69 0.83
CA THR A 275 -13.97 -15.00 2.25
C THR A 275 -13.88 -16.50 2.54
N GLY A 276 -13.81 -16.86 3.83
CA GLY A 276 -13.97 -18.24 4.30
C GLY A 276 -12.74 -19.11 4.08
N ILE A 277 -11.57 -18.52 3.85
CA ILE A 277 -10.32 -19.26 3.68
C ILE A 277 -9.91 -19.85 5.04
N SER A 278 -9.65 -21.16 5.05
CA SER A 278 -9.23 -21.91 6.24
C SER A 278 -7.86 -21.42 6.74
N GLY A 279 -7.64 -21.59 8.04
CA GLY A 279 -6.42 -21.17 8.72
C GLY A 279 -6.60 -21.24 10.23
N LYS A 280 -5.55 -20.94 10.97
CA LYS A 280 -5.50 -21.05 12.42
C LYS A 280 -5.27 -19.67 13.03
N ILE A 281 -5.90 -19.42 14.17
CA ILE A 281 -5.56 -18.31 15.04
C ILE A 281 -4.80 -18.92 16.22
N PRO A 282 -3.53 -18.54 16.46
CA PRO A 282 -2.76 -19.07 17.59
C PRO A 282 -3.54 -18.97 18.90
N LYS A 283 -3.76 -20.11 19.57
CA LYS A 283 -4.55 -20.20 20.82
C LYS A 283 -3.73 -19.78 22.05
N LYS A 284 -2.44 -20.11 22.09
CA LYS A 284 -1.53 -19.75 23.18
C LYS A 284 -0.76 -18.50 22.81
N MET A 285 -0.87 -17.49 23.67
CA MET A 285 -0.13 -16.24 23.54
C MET A 285 1.31 -16.48 23.99
N LEU A 286 2.30 -15.94 23.27
CA LEU A 286 3.64 -15.79 23.86
C LEU A 286 3.47 -14.87 25.07
N GLU A 287 3.90 -15.32 26.25
CA GLU A 287 3.64 -14.68 27.55
C GLU A 287 4.32 -13.31 27.75
N LYS A 288 4.82 -12.64 26.70
CA LYS A 288 5.61 -11.40 26.80
C LYS A 288 5.33 -10.38 25.69
N TYR A 289 4.06 -10.13 25.35
CA TYR A 289 3.68 -8.95 24.55
C TYR A 289 2.65 -8.10 25.32
N GLU A 290 3.12 -6.96 25.81
CA GLU A 290 2.44 -6.15 26.82
C GLU A 290 1.41 -5.18 26.24
N LYS A 291 1.50 -4.84 24.95
CA LYS A 291 0.62 -3.84 24.33
C LYS A 291 -0.74 -4.46 23.96
N LYS A 292 -1.77 -4.10 24.73
CA LYS A 292 -3.20 -4.40 24.44
C LYS A 292 -3.55 -3.82 23.05
N GLY A 293 -4.33 -4.55 22.24
CA GLY A 293 -4.78 -4.12 20.91
C GLY A 293 -3.94 -4.65 19.74
N ALA A 294 -2.62 -4.68 19.86
CA ALA A 294 -1.67 -5.14 18.84
C ALA A 294 -1.16 -6.58 19.03
N LYS A 295 -1.64 -7.25 20.08
CA LYS A 295 -0.99 -8.43 20.67
C LYS A 295 -0.71 -9.55 19.68
N LEU A 296 -1.69 -9.91 18.85
CA LEU A 296 -1.52 -11.01 17.89
C LEU A 296 -0.52 -10.67 16.78
N GLY A 297 -0.64 -9.49 16.15
CA GLY A 297 0.28 -9.06 15.10
C GLY A 297 1.72 -8.91 15.61
N GLY A 298 1.89 -8.27 16.77
CA GLY A 298 3.22 -8.08 17.38
C GLY A 298 3.88 -9.41 17.77
N MET A 299 3.12 -10.35 18.33
CA MET A 299 3.63 -11.69 18.61
C MET A 299 4.04 -12.44 17.34
N ILE A 300 3.23 -12.37 16.28
CA ILE A 300 3.55 -13.02 15.01
C ILE A 300 4.83 -12.42 14.43
N ALA A 301 4.98 -11.10 14.47
CA ALA A 301 6.22 -10.44 14.07
C ALA A 301 7.42 -10.92 14.91
N LYS A 302 7.28 -10.99 16.24
CA LYS A 302 8.34 -11.46 17.15
C LYS A 302 8.76 -12.90 16.86
N LYS A 303 7.78 -13.80 16.67
CA LYS A 303 8.03 -15.22 16.32
C LYS A 303 8.81 -15.35 15.01
N ASN A 304 8.64 -14.39 14.09
CA ASN A 304 9.31 -14.35 12.80
C ASN A 304 10.55 -13.44 12.78
N GLY A 305 11.19 -13.25 13.93
CA GLY A 305 12.51 -12.58 14.02
C GLY A 305 12.48 -11.06 14.07
N CYS A 306 11.32 -10.42 14.28
CA CYS A 306 11.31 -8.98 14.53
C CYS A 306 11.86 -8.67 15.92
N VAL A 307 12.85 -7.77 16.00
CA VAL A 307 13.51 -7.37 17.26
C VAL A 307 12.94 -6.07 17.87
N THR A 308 12.18 -5.28 17.11
CA THR A 308 11.58 -4.03 17.60
C THR A 308 10.12 -4.23 18.02
N HIS A 309 9.79 -3.91 19.27
CA HIS A 309 8.44 -4.03 19.85
C HIS A 309 8.12 -2.84 20.77
N PRO A 310 7.14 -1.97 20.45
CA PRO A 310 6.33 -1.97 19.22
C PRO A 310 7.22 -1.84 17.99
N ARG A 311 6.76 -2.40 16.86
CA ARG A 311 7.55 -2.37 15.64
C ARG A 311 7.74 -0.92 15.20
N ASP A 312 8.99 -0.59 14.94
CA ASP A 312 9.40 0.67 14.34
C ASP A 312 10.52 0.34 13.36
N CYS A 313 10.19 0.31 12.07
CA CYS A 313 11.13 -0.07 11.04
C CYS A 313 12.13 1.04 10.72
N GLY A 314 11.81 2.30 11.00
CA GLY A 314 12.72 3.43 10.79
C GLY A 314 13.85 3.46 11.81
N ASN A 315 13.56 3.07 13.05
CA ASN A 315 14.54 3.04 14.15
C ASN A 315 15.12 1.64 14.42
N CYS A 316 14.93 0.68 13.52
CA CYS A 316 15.41 -0.69 13.70
C CYS A 316 16.87 -0.84 13.27
N SER A 317 17.78 -1.11 14.21
CA SER A 317 19.20 -1.36 13.94
C SER A 317 19.44 -2.59 13.04
N GLU A 318 18.55 -3.58 13.08
CA GLU A 318 18.63 -4.81 12.28
C GLU A 318 17.78 -4.73 11.00
N TYR A 319 17.40 -3.53 10.55
CA TYR A 319 16.50 -3.39 9.42
C TYR A 319 17.03 -4.03 8.13
N ALA A 320 18.34 -3.90 7.86
CA ALA A 320 18.97 -4.48 6.66
C ALA A 320 18.97 -6.02 6.64
N SER A 321 19.02 -6.66 7.80
CA SER A 321 19.02 -8.13 7.97
C SER A 321 17.63 -8.70 8.34
N CYS A 322 16.59 -7.88 8.37
CA CYS A 322 15.27 -8.22 8.89
C CYS A 322 14.68 -9.51 8.31
N SER A 323 14.45 -10.50 9.19
CA SER A 323 13.92 -11.82 8.84
C SER A 323 12.54 -11.76 8.19
N ILE A 324 11.67 -10.83 8.62
CA ILE A 324 10.35 -10.64 8.01
C ILE A 324 10.50 -10.36 6.50
N LYS A 325 11.45 -9.52 6.09
CA LYS A 325 11.63 -9.18 4.66
C LYS A 325 11.98 -10.38 3.80
N ARG A 326 12.69 -11.35 4.39
CA ARG A 326 13.18 -12.57 3.76
C ARG A 326 12.23 -13.76 3.96
N TYR A 327 11.11 -13.56 4.67
CA TYR A 327 10.12 -14.60 4.88
C TYR A 327 9.62 -15.10 3.53
N ARG A 328 9.61 -16.42 3.34
CA ARG A 328 9.06 -17.06 2.15
C ARG A 328 7.94 -18.00 2.59
N PRO A 329 6.69 -17.70 2.21
CA PRO A 329 5.55 -18.58 2.47
C PRO A 329 5.84 -20.01 2.04
N THR A 330 5.50 -20.95 2.92
CA THR A 330 5.58 -22.39 2.65
C THR A 330 4.33 -22.93 1.98
N SER A 331 3.19 -22.27 2.22
CA SER A 331 1.90 -22.61 1.65
C SER A 331 1.71 -21.92 0.30
N ARG A 332 1.29 -22.69 -0.71
CA ARG A 332 0.86 -22.16 -2.01
C ARG A 332 -0.61 -21.72 -1.95
N THR A 333 -0.99 -20.89 -0.98
CA THR A 333 -2.38 -20.41 -0.88
C THR A 333 -2.68 -19.31 -1.87
#